data_AF-A0A3M3UDE6-F1
#
_entry.id   AF-A0A3M3UDE6-F1
#
_cell.length_a   1.000
_cell.length_b   1.000
_cell.length_c   1.000
_cell.angle_alpha   90.00
_cell.angle_beta   90.00
_cell.angle_gamma   90.00
#
_symmetry.space_group_name_H-M   'P 1'
#
loop_
_entity.id
_entity.type
_entity.pdbx_description
1 polymer ?
#
loop_
_entity_poly.entity_id
_entity_poly.type
_entity_poly.pdbx_seq_one_letter_code
_entity_poly.pdbx_strand_id
1 'polypeptide(L)'
;MYPRKRLYKRSIDQHPDMPTLSAPFDHPDDAARYAHERIGDRRDREYGGFILVRKDGKYIATEPMNGSQFSFDPNEVFPRNEQEGYVLYPQGYEDYAVYHSHPSLPAGLDEWPDSEKVTYPNSFSVGDIYAVIDDQEVCAATYLSGPDGSLIKYMLSRSAAEDALFARVSGPQSMPHLCELSQIHKALQNLSMMPSDVVRLLAGAGAQPTVGAGRQSAGRLAALPGRRCRSYTSRQIARKLRRAMATPTPESQRAVR
;
A
#
# COMPACT_ATOMS: atom_id res chain seq x y z
N MET A 1 0.02 1.39 -3.27
CA MET A 1 1.27 1.89 -2.64
C MET A 1 2.16 2.65 -3.63
N TYR A 2 2.84 3.71 -3.19
CA TYR A 2 3.86 4.42 -3.99
C TYR A 2 5.23 3.73 -3.94
N PRO A 3 6.05 3.79 -5.01
CA PRO A 3 7.44 3.32 -4.97
C PRO A 3 8.27 4.11 -3.97
N ARG A 4 9.17 3.40 -3.28
CA ARG A 4 10.07 4.03 -2.31
C ARG A 4 11.25 4.70 -3.01
N LYS A 5 11.60 5.89 -2.55
CA LYS A 5 12.78 6.63 -2.98
C LYS A 5 14.03 5.98 -2.38
N ARG A 6 15.07 5.84 -3.21
CA ARG A 6 16.38 5.30 -2.79
C ARG A 6 17.21 6.43 -2.15
N LEU A 7 16.94 6.70 -0.88
CA LEU A 7 17.67 7.68 -0.06
C LEU A 7 18.66 6.97 0.86
N TYR A 8 19.76 7.65 1.20
CA TYR A 8 20.72 7.14 2.17
C TYR A 8 20.12 7.12 3.58
N LYS A 9 20.24 6.00 4.30
CA LYS A 9 19.79 5.90 5.69
C LYS A 9 20.79 6.57 6.63
N ARG A 10 20.34 7.54 7.41
CA ARG A 10 21.09 8.15 8.51
C ARG A 10 20.46 7.74 9.84
N SER A 11 21.23 7.04 10.67
CA SER A 11 20.79 6.67 12.01
C SER A 11 20.80 7.87 12.96
N ILE A 12 19.76 8.01 13.77
CA ILE A 12 19.66 9.02 14.83
C ILE A 12 19.01 8.41 16.07
N ASP A 13 19.33 8.96 17.25
CA ASP A 13 18.77 8.49 18.52
C ASP A 13 17.32 8.93 18.69
N GLN A 14 17.03 10.20 18.39
CA GLN A 14 15.72 10.81 18.53
C GLN A 14 15.50 11.88 17.47
N HIS A 15 14.27 11.98 16.99
CA HIS A 15 13.78 13.07 16.15
C HIS A 15 12.29 13.24 16.43
N PRO A 16 11.77 14.47 16.59
CA PRO A 16 10.38 14.71 17.01
C PRO A 16 9.35 14.10 16.04
N ASP A 17 9.67 14.07 14.75
CA ASP A 17 8.78 13.54 13.70
C ASP A 17 8.97 12.04 13.43
N MET A 18 9.69 11.31 14.29
CA MET A 18 9.80 9.86 14.16
C MET A 18 8.46 9.17 14.39
N PRO A 19 8.16 8.09 13.65
CA PRO A 19 6.95 7.33 13.90
C PRO A 19 7.04 6.68 15.28
N THR A 20 5.89 6.59 15.96
CA THR A 20 5.79 5.78 17.17
C THR A 20 6.04 4.32 16.82
N LEU A 21 6.75 3.61 17.70
CA LEU A 21 7.15 2.23 17.50
C LEU A 21 6.41 1.31 18.49
N SER A 22 6.10 0.09 18.06
CA SER A 22 5.54 -0.95 18.90
C SER A 22 6.55 -1.48 19.94
N ALA A 23 6.08 -2.33 20.84
CA ALA A 23 6.95 -3.24 21.58
C ALA A 23 7.72 -4.19 20.61
N PRO A 24 8.89 -4.72 21.02
CA PRO A 24 9.60 -5.74 20.25
C PRO A 24 8.89 -7.09 20.26
N PHE A 25 8.94 -7.77 19.11
CA PHE A 25 8.39 -9.10 18.86
C PHE A 25 9.50 -10.08 18.45
N ASP A 26 9.25 -11.38 18.66
CA ASP A 26 10.18 -12.45 18.30
C ASP A 26 10.11 -12.82 16.81
N HIS A 27 8.95 -12.60 16.17
CA HIS A 27 8.72 -12.93 14.77
C HIS A 27 8.15 -11.72 14.01
N PRO A 28 8.54 -11.51 12.74
CA PRO A 28 8.02 -10.38 11.95
C PRO A 28 6.51 -10.49 11.72
N ASP A 29 5.97 -11.69 11.60
CA ASP A 29 4.54 -11.92 11.42
C ASP A 29 3.73 -11.45 12.64
N ASP A 30 4.33 -11.42 13.84
CA ASP A 30 3.68 -10.88 15.05
C ASP A 30 3.63 -9.35 15.02
N ALA A 31 4.71 -8.71 14.54
CA ALA A 31 4.74 -7.27 14.30
C ALA A 31 3.72 -6.88 13.21
N ALA A 32 3.59 -7.69 12.15
CA ALA A 32 2.58 -7.50 11.11
C ALA A 32 1.16 -7.65 11.67
N ARG A 33 0.92 -8.65 12.52
CA ARG A 33 -0.38 -8.86 13.18
C ARG A 33 -0.71 -7.71 14.11
N TYR A 34 0.26 -7.21 14.88
CA TYR A 34 0.10 -6.01 15.68
C TYR A 34 -0.36 -4.84 14.80
N ALA A 35 0.36 -4.52 13.72
CA ALA A 35 -0.02 -3.45 12.81
C ALA A 35 -1.44 -3.64 12.24
N HIS A 36 -1.78 -4.86 11.80
CA HIS A 36 -3.11 -5.21 11.30
C HIS A 36 -4.22 -4.95 12.35
N GLU A 37 -4.01 -5.38 13.60
CA GLU A 37 -4.95 -5.14 14.70
C GLU A 37 -5.05 -3.65 15.06
N ARG A 38 -3.94 -2.90 14.97
CA ARG A 38 -3.92 -1.44 15.16
C ARG A 38 -4.71 -0.72 14.07
N ILE A 39 -4.66 -1.17 12.83
CA ILE A 39 -5.52 -0.64 11.75
C ILE A 39 -6.99 -0.97 12.08
N GLY A 40 -7.27 -2.20 12.52
CA GLY A 40 -8.58 -2.62 13.02
C GLY A 40 -9.63 -2.56 11.92
N ASP A 41 -10.78 -1.93 12.18
CA ASP A 41 -11.87 -1.74 11.19
C ASP A 41 -11.73 -0.45 10.37
N ARG A 42 -10.65 0.33 10.56
CA ARG A 42 -10.44 1.58 9.81
C ARG A 42 -10.14 1.25 8.35
N ARG A 43 -11.08 1.57 7.47
CA ARG A 43 -11.05 1.24 6.03
C ARG A 43 -11.54 2.41 5.15
N ASP A 44 -11.48 3.64 5.66
CA ASP A 44 -11.82 4.87 4.92
C ASP A 44 -10.72 5.33 3.95
N ARG A 45 -9.50 4.81 4.13
CA ARG A 45 -8.29 5.12 3.35
C ARG A 45 -7.28 3.99 3.48
N GLU A 46 -6.14 4.12 2.80
CA GLU A 46 -4.99 3.25 3.08
C GLU A 46 -4.26 3.68 4.35
N TYR A 47 -3.78 2.69 5.08
CA TYR A 47 -2.88 2.86 6.21
C TYR A 47 -1.64 2.03 5.95
N GLY A 48 -0.49 2.42 6.49
CA GLY A 48 0.72 1.62 6.32
C GLY A 48 1.87 2.05 7.20
N GLY A 49 2.98 1.33 7.07
CA GLY A 49 4.17 1.52 7.85
C GLY A 49 5.23 0.47 7.55
N PHE A 50 6.19 0.36 8.45
CA PHE A 50 7.32 -0.56 8.32
C PHE A 50 7.37 -1.53 9.49
N ILE A 51 7.86 -2.72 9.21
CA ILE A 51 8.42 -3.64 10.19
C ILE A 51 9.93 -3.52 10.08
N LEU A 52 10.54 -3.15 11.20
CA LEU A 52 11.98 -3.00 11.34
C LEU A 52 12.56 -4.19 12.11
N VAL A 53 13.78 -4.56 11.80
CA VAL A 53 14.58 -5.52 12.58
C VAL A 53 15.66 -4.78 13.36
N ARG A 54 15.74 -5.07 14.65
CA ARG A 54 16.77 -4.55 15.55
C ARG A 54 18.04 -5.39 15.49
N LYS A 55 19.16 -4.81 15.92
CA LYS A 55 20.45 -5.53 16.10
C LYS A 55 20.37 -6.76 17.01
N ASP A 56 19.42 -6.83 17.94
CA ASP A 56 19.19 -7.98 18.82
C ASP A 56 18.26 -9.04 18.21
N GLY A 57 17.88 -8.90 16.94
CA GLY A 57 17.06 -9.85 16.20
C GLY A 57 15.56 -9.73 16.48
N LYS A 58 15.12 -8.74 17.26
CA LYS A 58 13.69 -8.49 17.50
C LYS A 58 13.08 -7.64 16.39
N TYR A 59 11.79 -7.83 16.16
CA TYR A 59 11.01 -7.11 15.16
C TYR A 59 10.12 -6.06 15.83
N ILE A 60 10.00 -4.88 15.21
CA ILE A 60 9.16 -3.79 15.70
C ILE A 60 8.36 -3.23 14.52
N ALA A 61 7.08 -2.94 14.74
CA ALA A 61 6.26 -2.23 13.77
C ALA A 61 6.28 -0.73 14.09
N THR A 62 6.31 0.11 13.06
CA THR A 62 5.84 1.50 13.20
C THR A 62 4.33 1.48 13.46
N GLU A 63 3.79 2.47 14.16
CA GLU A 63 2.34 2.67 14.22
C GLU A 63 1.79 2.98 12.81
N PRO A 64 0.57 2.52 12.45
CA PRO A 64 0.01 2.76 11.13
C PRO A 64 -0.23 4.24 10.85
N MET A 65 0.40 4.75 9.79
CA MET A 65 0.21 6.11 9.30
C MET A 65 -0.88 6.18 8.25
N ASN A 66 -1.56 7.33 8.20
CA ASN A 66 -2.60 7.58 7.21
C ASN A 66 -1.96 7.78 5.83
N GLY A 67 -2.40 7.02 4.84
CA GLY A 67 -2.20 7.33 3.44
C GLY A 67 -3.31 8.21 2.86
N SER A 68 -3.33 8.26 1.53
CA SER A 68 -4.44 8.78 0.76
C SER A 68 -5.59 7.76 0.68
N GLN A 69 -6.68 8.12 0.01
CA GLN A 69 -7.86 7.26 -0.08
C GLN A 69 -7.59 5.87 -0.67
N PHE A 70 -6.70 5.76 -1.66
CA PHE A 70 -6.42 4.52 -2.41
C PHE A 70 -4.92 4.26 -2.61
N SER A 71 -4.07 4.96 -1.85
CA SER A 71 -2.61 4.80 -1.93
C SER A 71 -1.94 5.18 -0.61
N PHE A 72 -1.05 4.33 -0.12
CA PHE A 72 -0.06 4.59 0.92
C PHE A 72 1.28 5.02 0.32
N ASP A 73 1.89 6.08 0.86
CA ASP A 73 3.25 6.51 0.50
C ASP A 73 4.26 6.10 1.60
N PRO A 74 5.09 5.07 1.37
CA PRO A 74 6.08 4.62 2.35
C PRO A 74 7.16 5.67 2.62
N ASN A 75 7.35 6.65 1.72
CA ASN A 75 8.35 7.69 1.92
C ASN A 75 7.96 8.63 3.06
N GLU A 76 6.67 8.77 3.38
CA GLU A 76 6.17 9.71 4.40
C GLU A 76 6.32 9.20 5.84
N VAL A 77 6.74 7.94 6.03
CA VAL A 77 6.80 7.32 7.36
C VAL A 77 7.95 7.86 8.21
N PHE A 78 9.11 8.05 7.58
CA PHE A 78 10.31 8.51 8.27
C PHE A 78 10.66 9.94 7.85
N PRO A 79 11.17 10.76 8.78
CA PRO A 79 11.68 12.10 8.45
C PRO A 79 12.76 11.99 7.38
N ARG A 80 12.69 12.84 6.35
CA ARG A 80 13.62 12.81 5.22
C ARG A 80 14.00 14.21 4.76
N ASN A 81 15.19 14.32 4.18
CA ASN A 81 15.62 15.51 3.45
C ASN A 81 15.98 15.07 2.03
N GLU A 82 15.09 15.37 1.09
CA GLU A 82 15.28 14.98 -0.32
C GLU A 82 16.38 15.79 -0.99
N GLN A 83 16.61 17.03 -0.57
CA GLN A 83 17.66 17.89 -1.15
C GLN A 83 19.05 17.36 -0.77
N GLU A 84 19.21 16.88 0.47
CA GLU A 84 20.45 16.28 0.96
C GLU A 84 20.52 14.76 0.73
N GLY A 85 19.45 14.14 0.21
CA GLY A 85 19.44 12.74 -0.21
C GLY A 85 19.40 11.70 0.92
N TYR A 86 18.88 12.04 2.10
CA TYR A 86 18.80 11.10 3.24
C TYR A 86 17.41 10.94 3.84
N VAL A 87 17.23 9.80 4.51
CA VAL A 87 16.10 9.47 5.38
C VAL A 87 16.62 9.10 6.77
N LEU A 88 15.95 9.57 7.82
CA LEU A 88 16.33 9.31 9.20
C LEU A 88 15.72 8.00 9.68
N TYR A 89 16.55 7.14 10.28
CA TYR A 89 16.13 5.88 10.89
C TYR A 89 16.54 5.83 12.37
N PRO A 90 15.78 5.13 13.23
CA PRO A 90 16.23 4.87 14.60
C PRO A 90 17.57 4.11 14.60
N GLN A 91 18.48 4.45 15.51
CA GLN A 91 19.79 3.82 15.56
C GLN A 91 19.71 2.31 15.82
N GLY A 92 20.31 1.51 14.93
CA GLY A 92 20.38 0.05 15.07
C GLY A 92 19.14 -0.70 14.59
N TYR A 93 18.35 -0.07 13.73
CA TYR A 93 17.17 -0.64 13.09
C TYR A 93 17.39 -0.70 11.59
N GLU A 94 17.02 -1.82 10.99
CA GLU A 94 17.01 -2.02 9.54
C GLU A 94 15.61 -2.37 9.06
N ASP A 95 15.37 -2.20 7.76
CA ASP A 95 14.10 -2.60 7.16
C ASP A 95 13.99 -4.12 7.13
N TYR A 96 12.81 -4.62 7.47
CA TYR A 96 12.45 -6.01 7.22
C TYR A 96 11.29 -6.12 6.23
N ALA A 97 10.24 -5.34 6.45
CA ALA A 97 9.06 -5.36 5.59
C ALA A 97 8.32 -4.01 5.56
N VAL A 98 7.56 -3.80 4.49
CA VAL A 98 6.49 -2.79 4.47
C VAL A 98 5.16 -3.49 4.78
N TYR A 99 4.26 -2.79 5.45
CA TYR A 99 2.86 -3.20 5.53
C TYR A 99 1.95 -2.07 5.07
N HIS A 100 0.84 -2.42 4.43
CA HIS A 100 -0.23 -1.48 4.15
C HIS A 100 -1.62 -2.15 4.20
N SER A 101 -2.67 -1.34 4.18
CA SER A 101 -4.06 -1.80 4.10
C SER A 101 -4.77 -1.16 2.92
N HIS A 102 -5.77 -1.86 2.40
CA HIS A 102 -6.68 -1.28 1.43
C HIS A 102 -7.95 -0.73 2.09
N PRO A 103 -8.56 0.31 1.50
CA PRO A 103 -9.86 0.80 1.94
C PRO A 103 -10.98 -0.21 1.59
N SER A 104 -12.14 -0.03 2.23
CA SER A 104 -13.37 -0.75 1.89
C SER A 104 -14.35 0.23 1.26
N LEU A 105 -14.00 0.70 0.05
CA LEU A 105 -14.78 1.69 -0.69
C LEU A 105 -15.16 1.14 -2.07
N PRO A 106 -16.43 1.22 -2.49
CA PRO A 106 -16.91 0.61 -3.74
C PRO A 106 -16.53 1.39 -5.01
N ALA A 107 -15.59 2.34 -4.92
CA ALA A 107 -15.33 3.28 -6.01
C ALA A 107 -14.74 2.58 -7.24
N GLY A 108 -15.41 2.71 -8.39
CA GLY A 108 -14.91 2.21 -9.67
C GLY A 108 -15.03 0.69 -9.86
N LEU A 109 -15.82 0.00 -9.03
CA LEU A 109 -15.95 -1.46 -9.07
C LEU A 109 -17.27 -1.96 -9.66
N ASP A 110 -18.16 -1.06 -10.09
CA ASP A 110 -19.56 -1.38 -10.46
C ASP A 110 -19.67 -2.38 -11.63
N GLU A 111 -18.72 -2.34 -12.57
CA GLU A 111 -18.69 -3.19 -13.76
C GLU A 111 -18.20 -4.62 -13.48
N TRP A 112 -17.60 -4.86 -12.31
CA TRP A 112 -17.08 -6.17 -11.94
C TRP A 112 -18.15 -7.08 -11.29
N PRO A 113 -18.05 -8.40 -11.48
CA PRO A 113 -18.83 -9.35 -10.69
C PRO A 113 -18.55 -9.20 -9.18
N ASP A 114 -19.52 -9.53 -8.33
CA ASP A 114 -19.39 -9.33 -6.87
C ASP A 114 -18.20 -10.08 -6.27
N SER A 115 -17.85 -11.25 -6.80
CA SER A 115 -16.63 -11.98 -6.40
C SER A 115 -15.35 -11.18 -6.62
N GLU A 116 -15.27 -10.45 -7.73
CA GLU A 116 -14.12 -9.62 -8.08
C GLU A 116 -14.10 -8.31 -7.28
N LYS A 117 -15.27 -7.74 -6.98
CA LYS A 117 -15.39 -6.60 -6.05
C LYS A 117 -14.86 -6.92 -4.66
N VAL A 118 -15.04 -8.16 -4.20
CA VAL A 118 -14.46 -8.64 -2.94
C VAL A 118 -12.98 -8.95 -3.10
N THR A 119 -12.56 -9.53 -4.23
CA THR A 119 -11.17 -9.97 -4.43
C THR A 119 -10.21 -8.79 -4.54
N TYR A 120 -10.57 -7.75 -5.29
CA TYR A 120 -9.70 -6.61 -5.55
C TYR A 120 -9.14 -5.94 -4.29
N PRO A 121 -9.95 -5.45 -3.33
CA PRO A 121 -9.43 -4.80 -2.14
C PRO A 121 -8.75 -5.78 -1.17
N ASN A 122 -8.95 -7.10 -1.30
CA ASN A 122 -8.31 -8.13 -0.48
C ASN A 122 -7.10 -8.79 -1.20
N SER A 123 -6.52 -8.11 -2.18
CA SER A 123 -5.35 -8.59 -2.93
C SER A 123 -4.40 -7.45 -3.24
N PHE A 124 -3.14 -7.75 -3.55
CA PHE A 124 -2.17 -6.75 -3.99
C PHE A 124 -2.62 -6.13 -5.32
N SER A 125 -2.71 -4.79 -5.35
CA SER A 125 -3.02 -4.04 -6.57
C SER A 125 -1.83 -4.04 -7.54
N VAL A 126 -2.05 -3.61 -8.78
CA VAL A 126 -0.97 -3.45 -9.78
C VAL A 126 0.16 -2.56 -9.25
N GLY A 127 -0.20 -1.45 -8.59
CA GLY A 127 0.77 -0.53 -7.99
C GLY A 127 1.53 -1.15 -6.84
N ASP A 128 0.89 -2.00 -6.04
CA ASP A 128 1.58 -2.70 -4.95
C ASP A 128 2.55 -3.73 -5.50
N ILE A 129 2.15 -4.54 -6.49
CA ILE A 129 3.04 -5.53 -7.12
C ILE A 129 4.28 -4.84 -7.69
N TYR A 130 4.09 -3.71 -8.39
CA TYR A 130 5.22 -2.92 -8.89
C TYR A 130 6.13 -2.46 -7.75
N ALA A 131 5.56 -1.80 -6.73
CA ALA A 131 6.33 -1.25 -5.63
C ALA A 131 7.07 -2.33 -4.84
N VAL A 132 6.47 -3.51 -4.63
CA VAL A 132 7.12 -4.63 -3.94
C VAL A 132 8.30 -5.17 -4.73
N ILE A 133 8.17 -5.38 -6.05
CA ILE A 133 9.26 -5.91 -6.88
C ILE A 133 10.36 -4.86 -7.10
N ASP A 134 10.03 -3.58 -7.23
CA ASP A 134 11.01 -2.48 -7.31
C ASP A 134 11.85 -2.37 -6.02
N ASP A 135 11.25 -2.74 -4.88
CA ASP A 135 11.82 -2.62 -3.55
C ASP A 135 12.52 -3.89 -3.03
N GLN A 136 12.71 -4.87 -3.91
CA GLN A 136 13.18 -6.22 -3.61
C GLN A 136 14.55 -6.34 -2.92
N GLU A 137 15.38 -5.30 -2.98
CA GLU A 137 16.71 -5.29 -2.38
C GLU A 137 16.70 -4.84 -0.91
N VAL A 138 15.59 -4.24 -0.46
CA VAL A 138 15.55 -3.59 0.85
C VAL A 138 14.59 -4.28 1.81
N CYS A 139 13.41 -4.69 1.35
CA CYS A 139 12.43 -5.40 2.17
C CYS A 139 12.38 -6.88 1.81
N ALA A 140 12.47 -7.75 2.82
CA ALA A 140 12.38 -9.20 2.65
C ALA A 140 10.93 -9.68 2.45
N ALA A 141 9.95 -8.91 2.93
CA ALA A 141 8.54 -9.23 2.82
C ALA A 141 7.69 -7.97 2.68
N THR A 142 6.45 -8.15 2.23
CA THR A 142 5.40 -7.12 2.28
C THR A 142 4.11 -7.72 2.82
N TYR A 143 3.42 -6.99 3.69
CA TYR A 143 2.15 -7.42 4.28
C TYR A 143 0.99 -6.55 3.80
N LEU A 144 -0.10 -7.18 3.39
CA LEU A 144 -1.36 -6.52 3.06
C LEU A 144 -2.43 -6.89 4.09
N SER A 145 -3.00 -5.86 4.72
CA SER A 145 -4.15 -5.95 5.61
C SER A 145 -5.44 -5.71 4.84
N GLY A 146 -6.19 -6.78 4.56
CA GLY A 146 -7.45 -6.73 3.82
C GLY A 146 -8.64 -6.19 4.64
N PRO A 147 -9.66 -5.59 3.99
CA PRO A 147 -10.94 -5.27 4.64
C PRO A 147 -11.77 -6.46 5.10
N ASP A 148 -11.51 -7.67 4.59
CA ASP A 148 -12.16 -8.90 5.07
C ASP A 148 -11.52 -9.50 6.33
N GLY A 149 -10.49 -8.85 6.89
CA GLY A 149 -9.73 -9.34 8.03
C GLY A 149 -8.56 -10.26 7.65
N SER A 150 -8.29 -10.45 6.35
CA SER A 150 -7.09 -11.14 5.89
C SER A 150 -5.83 -10.35 6.20
N LEU A 151 -4.76 -11.10 6.50
CA LEU A 151 -3.40 -10.59 6.54
C LEU A 151 -2.56 -11.45 5.60
N ILE A 152 -2.20 -10.87 4.46
CA ILE A 152 -1.48 -11.55 3.38
C ILE A 152 -0.01 -11.17 3.48
N LYS A 153 0.87 -12.16 3.54
CA LYS A 153 2.32 -11.99 3.41
C LYS A 153 2.76 -12.35 2.00
N TYR A 154 3.50 -11.46 1.36
CA TYR A 154 4.19 -11.74 0.11
C TYR A 154 5.71 -11.67 0.31
N MET A 155 6.41 -12.65 -0.24
CA MET A 155 7.86 -12.73 -0.25
C MET A 155 8.34 -13.00 -1.67
N LEU A 156 9.31 -12.22 -2.11
CA LEU A 156 9.89 -12.36 -3.43
C LEU A 156 10.75 -13.63 -3.49
N SER A 157 10.56 -14.38 -4.58
CA SER A 157 11.35 -15.58 -4.90
C SER A 157 12.52 -15.28 -5.83
N ARG A 158 12.54 -14.10 -6.46
CA ARG A 158 13.45 -13.67 -7.52
C ARG A 158 13.38 -14.59 -8.74
N SER A 159 12.17 -15.00 -9.08
CA SER A 159 11.93 -15.91 -10.19
C SER A 159 11.84 -15.15 -11.52
N ALA A 160 12.14 -15.82 -12.64
CA ALA A 160 11.88 -15.27 -13.96
C ALA A 160 10.39 -14.95 -14.21
N ALA A 161 9.48 -15.60 -13.46
CA ALA A 161 8.06 -15.29 -13.49
C ALA A 161 7.75 -13.95 -12.79
N GLU A 162 8.49 -13.58 -11.74
CA GLU A 162 8.40 -12.24 -11.14
C GLU A 162 8.93 -11.17 -12.09
N ASP A 163 10.04 -11.42 -12.80
CA ASP A 163 10.55 -10.47 -13.81
C ASP A 163 9.52 -10.24 -14.93
N ALA A 164 8.90 -11.33 -15.41
CA ALA A 164 7.84 -11.25 -16.42
C ALA A 164 6.59 -10.53 -15.89
N LEU A 165 6.21 -10.75 -14.62
CA LEU A 165 5.11 -10.04 -13.98
C LEU A 165 5.44 -8.55 -13.83
N PHE A 166 6.66 -8.22 -13.40
CA PHE A 166 7.14 -6.85 -13.21
C PHE A 166 7.05 -6.05 -14.50
N ALA A 167 7.46 -6.62 -15.63
CA ALA A 167 7.34 -5.98 -16.94
C ALA A 167 5.88 -5.67 -17.32
N ARG A 168 4.92 -6.49 -16.87
CA ARG A 168 3.49 -6.35 -17.20
C ARG A 168 2.74 -5.37 -16.29
N VAL A 169 3.22 -5.18 -15.06
CA VAL A 169 2.70 -4.15 -14.12
C VAL A 169 3.42 -2.81 -14.26
N SER A 170 4.58 -2.78 -14.92
CA SER A 170 5.31 -1.56 -15.24
C SER A 170 4.62 -0.73 -16.33
N GLY A 171 4.69 0.59 -16.18
CA GLY A 171 4.36 1.54 -17.23
C GLY A 171 5.36 1.54 -18.40
N PRO A 172 5.24 2.49 -19.34
CA PRO A 172 6.19 2.68 -20.43
C PRO A 172 7.64 2.83 -19.93
N GLN A 173 8.62 2.44 -20.75
CA GLN A 173 10.04 2.45 -20.38
C GLN A 173 10.54 3.83 -19.89
N SER A 174 9.98 4.94 -20.38
CA SER A 174 10.32 6.29 -19.93
C SER A 174 9.80 6.64 -18.53
N MET A 175 8.79 5.92 -18.05
CA MET A 175 8.09 6.17 -16.79
C MET A 175 7.51 4.86 -16.22
N PRO A 176 8.39 3.90 -15.82
CA PRO A 176 7.98 2.55 -15.43
C PRO A 176 7.08 2.53 -14.18
N HIS A 177 7.20 3.52 -13.31
CA HIS A 177 6.38 3.65 -12.10
C HIS A 177 4.92 4.04 -12.37
N LEU A 178 4.58 4.52 -13.57
CA LEU A 178 3.20 4.84 -13.93
C LEU A 178 2.40 3.58 -14.28
N CYS A 179 2.07 2.82 -13.24
CA CYS A 179 1.37 1.53 -13.31
C CYS A 179 0.00 1.61 -13.99
N GLU A 180 -0.66 2.77 -13.93
CA GLU A 180 -1.93 3.06 -14.64
C GLU A 180 -1.81 2.87 -16.17
N LEU A 181 -0.59 2.97 -16.71
CA LEU A 181 -0.30 2.81 -18.13
C LEU A 181 0.19 1.39 -18.48
N SER A 182 0.28 0.49 -17.50
CA SER A 182 0.77 -0.88 -17.66
C SER A 182 -0.19 -1.78 -18.44
N GLN A 183 0.30 -2.93 -18.90
CA GLN A 183 -0.52 -3.91 -19.61
C GLN A 183 -1.64 -4.45 -18.71
N ILE A 184 -1.31 -4.83 -17.47
CA ILE A 184 -2.28 -5.41 -16.54
C ILE A 184 -3.32 -4.38 -16.12
N HIS A 185 -2.92 -3.13 -15.83
CA HIS A 185 -3.88 -2.10 -15.46
C HIS A 185 -4.89 -1.84 -16.59
N LYS A 186 -4.42 -1.73 -17.84
CA LYS A 186 -5.31 -1.60 -19.01
C LYS A 186 -6.23 -2.79 -19.20
N ALA A 187 -5.77 -4.01 -18.90
CA ALA A 187 -6.56 -5.23 -18.98
C ALA A 187 -7.66 -5.30 -17.89
N LEU A 188 -7.39 -4.75 -16.70
CA LEU A 188 -8.41 -4.59 -15.66
C LEU A 188 -9.45 -3.54 -16.08
N GLN A 189 -9.02 -2.40 -16.63
CA GLN A 189 -9.92 -1.33 -17.08
C GLN A 189 -10.83 -1.73 -18.24
N ASN A 190 -10.36 -2.57 -19.16
CA ASN A 190 -11.14 -3.03 -20.31
C ASN A 190 -11.88 -4.36 -20.06
N LEU A 191 -11.85 -4.88 -18.82
CA LEU A 191 -12.49 -6.11 -18.40
C LEU A 191 -11.99 -7.37 -19.15
N SER A 192 -10.81 -7.33 -19.78
CA SER A 192 -10.19 -8.52 -20.39
C SER A 192 -9.40 -9.36 -19.39
N MET A 193 -9.18 -8.81 -18.19
CA MET A 193 -8.60 -9.47 -17.03
C MET A 193 -9.39 -9.07 -15.78
N MET A 194 -9.51 -10.00 -14.83
CA MET A 194 -10.15 -9.74 -13.55
C MET A 194 -9.12 -9.69 -12.40
N PRO A 195 -9.45 -9.06 -11.26
CA PRO A 195 -8.62 -9.09 -10.06
C PRO A 195 -8.14 -10.50 -9.68
N SER A 196 -9.00 -11.52 -9.78
CA SER A 196 -8.63 -12.91 -9.52
C SER A 196 -7.56 -13.47 -10.47
N ASP A 197 -7.45 -12.98 -11.71
CA ASP A 197 -6.37 -13.33 -12.62
C ASP A 197 -5.03 -12.73 -12.17
N VAL A 198 -5.05 -11.50 -11.66
CA VAL A 198 -3.86 -10.85 -11.10
C VAL A 198 -3.36 -11.61 -9.87
N VAL A 199 -4.28 -12.06 -9.01
CA VAL A 199 -3.95 -12.93 -7.86
C VAL A 199 -3.27 -14.22 -8.32
N ARG A 200 -3.79 -14.89 -9.36
CA ARG A 200 -3.18 -16.11 -9.91
C ARG A 200 -1.79 -15.85 -10.50
N LEU A 201 -1.61 -14.72 -11.18
CA LEU A 201 -0.31 -14.32 -11.73
C LEU A 201 0.72 -14.08 -10.62
N LEU A 202 0.34 -13.35 -9.57
CA LEU A 202 1.21 -13.08 -8.43
C LEU A 202 1.55 -14.38 -7.68
N ALA A 203 0.56 -15.24 -7.43
CA ALA A 203 0.77 -16.53 -6.77
C ALA A 203 1.63 -17.50 -7.60
N GLY A 204 1.56 -17.43 -8.93
CA GLY A 204 2.41 -18.21 -9.83
C GLY A 204 3.83 -17.64 -9.99
N ALA A 205 4.05 -16.36 -9.66
CA ALA A 205 5.34 -15.71 -9.74
C ALA A 205 6.17 -15.84 -8.45
N GLY A 206 5.53 -15.69 -7.29
CA GLY A 206 6.20 -15.62 -5.99
C GLY A 206 6.43 -16.95 -5.28
N ALA A 207 7.11 -16.87 -4.13
CA ALA A 207 7.04 -17.94 -3.13
C ALA A 207 5.61 -17.94 -2.54
N GLN A 208 5.00 -19.12 -2.36
CA GLN A 208 3.58 -19.23 -2.03
C GLN A 208 3.17 -18.31 -0.86
N PRO A 209 2.17 -17.43 -1.05
CA PRO A 209 1.68 -16.56 0.03
C PRO A 209 1.18 -17.42 1.19
N THR A 210 1.69 -17.19 2.39
CA THR A 210 1.14 -17.82 3.59
C THR A 210 0.04 -16.91 4.13
N VAL A 211 -1.20 -17.40 4.13
CA VAL A 211 -2.35 -16.71 4.72
C VAL A 211 -2.39 -17.03 6.20
N GLY A 212 -2.15 -16.03 7.05
CA GLY A 212 -2.42 -16.13 8.49
C GLY A 212 -3.88 -15.82 8.75
N ALA A 213 -4.63 -16.74 9.37
CA ALA A 213 -6.02 -16.48 9.75
C ALA A 213 -6.09 -15.42 10.86
N GLY A 214 -6.60 -14.23 10.54
CA GLY A 214 -6.94 -13.18 11.50
C GLY A 214 -8.25 -13.51 12.22
N ARG A 215 -8.16 -13.82 13.52
CA ARG A 215 -9.22 -14.03 14.53
C ARG A 215 -10.43 -14.91 14.16
N GLN A 216 -10.43 -16.13 14.72
CA GLN A 216 -11.66 -16.66 15.31
C GLN A 216 -12.05 -15.77 16.49
N SER A 217 -13.14 -15.01 16.36
CA SER A 217 -13.84 -14.46 17.52
C SER A 217 -15.29 -14.91 17.46
N ALA A 218 -15.64 -15.81 18.38
CA ALA A 218 -17.00 -16.23 18.63
C ALA A 218 -17.84 -15.02 19.07
N GLY A 219 -18.83 -14.65 18.28
CA GLY A 219 -19.66 -13.47 18.53
C GLY A 219 -20.79 -13.34 17.51
N ARG A 220 -21.75 -14.27 17.60
CA ARG A 220 -23.10 -14.26 17.00
C ARG A 220 -23.49 -12.93 16.30
N LEU A 221 -23.35 -12.86 14.98
CA LEU A 221 -23.90 -11.78 14.16
C LEU A 221 -25.43 -11.90 14.07
N ALA A 222 -26.13 -10.98 14.73
CA ALA A 222 -27.50 -10.63 14.38
C ALA A 222 -27.45 -9.52 13.33
N ALA A 223 -28.14 -9.71 12.21
CA ALA A 223 -28.25 -8.75 11.13
C ALA A 223 -29.14 -7.55 11.54
N LEU A 224 -28.75 -6.33 11.18
CA LEU A 224 -29.63 -5.16 11.14
C LEU A 224 -29.50 -4.44 9.79
N PRO A 225 -30.60 -3.88 9.24
CA PRO A 225 -30.69 -3.51 7.84
C PRO A 225 -30.07 -2.14 7.54
N GLY A 226 -29.53 -2.03 6.31
CA GLY A 226 -28.74 -0.91 5.82
C GLY A 226 -29.50 0.42 5.69
N ARG A 227 -28.74 1.51 5.89
CA ARG A 227 -29.17 2.87 5.51
C ARG A 227 -28.60 3.18 4.12
N ARG A 228 -29.49 3.60 3.21
CA ARG A 228 -29.16 4.05 1.86
C ARG A 228 -28.33 5.33 1.90
N CYS A 229 -27.13 5.30 1.33
CA CYS A 229 -26.40 6.52 0.95
C CYS A 229 -26.68 6.85 -0.52
N ARG A 230 -26.98 8.13 -0.79
CA ARG A 230 -27.35 8.64 -2.11
C ARG A 230 -26.17 8.54 -3.09
N SER A 231 -26.43 7.96 -4.26
CA SER A 231 -25.52 7.90 -5.40
C SER A 231 -25.33 9.27 -6.04
N TYR A 232 -24.08 9.68 -6.27
CA TYR A 232 -23.74 10.82 -7.13
C TYR A 232 -23.48 10.31 -8.55
N THR A 233 -23.95 11.05 -9.55
CA THR A 233 -23.78 10.66 -10.96
C THR A 233 -22.39 11.04 -11.47
N SER A 234 -21.85 10.28 -12.43
CA SER A 234 -20.48 10.39 -12.97
C SER A 234 -20.08 11.80 -13.44
N ARG A 235 -21.05 12.64 -13.84
CA ARG A 235 -20.80 14.04 -14.21
C ARG A 235 -20.41 14.94 -13.03
N GLN A 236 -20.85 14.61 -11.82
CA GLN A 236 -20.55 15.39 -10.61
C GLN A 236 -19.13 15.11 -10.10
N ILE A 237 -18.62 13.90 -10.31
CA ILE A 237 -17.26 13.49 -9.94
C ILE A 237 -16.22 14.14 -10.88
N ALA A 238 -16.47 14.10 -12.20
CA ALA A 238 -15.58 14.70 -13.20
C ALA A 238 -15.40 16.23 -13.01
N ARG A 239 -16.45 16.93 -12.55
CA ARG A 239 -16.39 18.38 -12.28
C ARG A 239 -15.61 18.72 -11.01
N LYS A 240 -15.57 17.81 -10.03
CA LYS A 240 -14.79 17.96 -8.79
C LYS A 240 -13.30 17.72 -9.04
N LEU A 241 -12.96 16.72 -9.84
CA LEU A 241 -11.59 16.40 -10.24
C LEU A 241 -10.94 17.52 -11.08
N ARG A 242 -11.69 18.14 -12.01
CA ARG A 242 -11.18 19.30 -12.78
C ARG A 242 -10.90 20.54 -11.94
N ARG A 243 -11.60 20.72 -10.81
CA ARG A 243 -11.33 21.83 -9.88
C ARG A 243 -10.11 21.58 -8.99
N ALA A 244 -9.79 20.32 -8.70
CA ALA A 244 -8.63 19.95 -7.89
C ALA A 244 -7.31 19.99 -8.69
N MET A 245 -7.37 19.86 -10.01
CA MET A 245 -6.18 19.84 -10.89
C MET A 245 -5.80 21.22 -11.48
N ALA A 246 -6.48 22.30 -11.10
CA ALA A 246 -6.10 23.64 -11.54
C ALA A 246 -5.06 24.24 -10.57
N THR A 247 -3.79 24.26 -10.96
CA THR A 247 -2.74 25.04 -10.29
C THR A 247 -2.97 26.54 -10.52
N PRO A 248 -2.86 27.41 -9.51
CA PRO A 248 -2.93 28.85 -9.72
C PRO A 248 -1.66 29.36 -10.43
N THR A 249 -1.83 30.19 -11.44
CA THR A 249 -0.75 30.94 -12.09
C THR A 249 -0.14 31.96 -11.12
N PRO A 250 1.18 32.19 -11.13
CA PRO A 250 1.77 33.24 -10.31
C PRO A 250 1.53 34.62 -10.95
N GLU A 251 0.75 35.47 -10.29
CA GLU A 251 0.64 36.88 -10.66
C GLU A 251 1.95 37.62 -10.36
N SER A 252 2.45 38.27 -11.39
CA SER A 252 3.57 39.20 -11.36
C SER A 252 3.32 40.36 -10.40
N GLN A 253 4.21 40.54 -9.43
CA GLN A 253 4.38 41.79 -8.72
C GLN A 253 4.67 42.91 -9.73
N ARG A 254 3.74 43.85 -9.91
CA ARG A 254 4.04 45.17 -10.47
C ARG A 254 4.23 46.14 -9.31
N ALA A 255 5.42 46.72 -9.29
CA ALA A 255 5.89 47.70 -8.34
C ALA A 255 4.98 48.93 -8.29
N VAL A 256 4.73 49.39 -7.07
CA VAL A 256 4.25 50.73 -6.74
C VAL A 256 5.41 51.71 -6.95
N ARG A 257 5.22 52.68 -7.84
CA ARG A 257 5.64 54.08 -7.67
C ARG A 257 4.60 54.98 -8.30
#